data_AF-A0A3S3LFB0-F1
#
_entry.id   AF-A0A3S3LFB0-F1
#
_cell.length_a   1.000
_cell.length_b   1.000
_cell.length_c   1.000
_cell.angle_alpha   90.00
_cell.angle_beta   90.00
_cell.angle_gamma   90.00
#
_symmetry.space_group_name_H-M   'P 1'
#
loop_
_entity.id
_entity.type
_entity.pdbx_description
1 polymer ?
#
loop_
_entity_poly.entity_id
_entity_poly.type
_entity_poly.pdbx_seq_one_letter_code
_entity_poly.pdbx_strand_id
1 'polypeptide(L)'
;MAIVQDQGSMFMHRRDVVCGGGAVMFSALLASLLGGTKPVWAQGISGPVPEVDRVAIRVVVDSYQIAVAPSLKAGSVEVERFGWPLSDQPPHKAIISEFGLSLHTESRRGSEVRNMLVDFGFTADALLNNSELLDVDPAALDALVLSHGHYDHFGGLVGFLQQNKGLLKPNLPLYVGGEECFCSRQWTAPPLKGNFGALDRKALEGANVKVTFAEAPALVADHAFTTGQIDLASFERVLSPSAMKIGVQTGIGCYPEQFSASERQQGVIPDQFRHELATSFNLKGRGLVVLTSCSHRGVVNAIKRAQAVSGISKVHAVIGGFHLAPYPVEYVHQSVAALKEIDPDYVIPLHCTGEPFYEIFKAEMPSKLLRSFTGTRFVLNA
;
A
#
# COMPACT_ATOMS: atom_id res chain seq x y z
N MET A 1 68.18 29.72 26.43
CA MET A 1 68.36 28.25 26.39
C MET A 1 67.11 27.70 25.72
N ALA A 2 67.07 27.60 24.40
CA ALA A 2 67.84 26.69 23.54
C ALA A 2 67.63 25.23 23.96
N ILE A 3 67.14 24.46 22.99
CA ILE A 3 67.42 23.05 22.65
C ILE A 3 66.10 22.46 22.10
N VAL A 4 65.92 22.38 20.76
CA VAL A 4 66.42 21.30 19.85
C VAL A 4 65.48 20.09 20.01
N GLN A 5 64.92 19.40 19.03
CA GLN A 5 65.19 19.01 17.62
C GLN A 5 63.98 18.08 17.27
N ASP A 6 63.75 17.50 16.11
CA ASP A 6 64.22 17.55 14.74
C ASP A 6 63.14 16.82 13.92
N GLN A 7 63.26 16.96 12.62
CA GLN A 7 62.48 16.42 11.55
C GLN A 7 62.50 14.89 11.45
N GLY A 8 61.44 14.36 10.84
CA GLY A 8 61.43 13.06 10.19
C GLY A 8 60.56 13.13 8.94
N SER A 9 61.16 13.50 7.81
CA SER A 9 60.57 13.34 6.48
C SER A 9 60.89 11.95 5.92
N MET A 10 59.96 11.28 5.22
CA MET A 10 60.22 10.75 3.86
C MET A 10 58.99 10.06 3.24
N PHE A 11 58.55 10.66 2.13
CA PHE A 11 58.13 10.08 0.86
C PHE A 11 57.41 8.71 0.75
N MET A 12 56.14 8.82 0.32
CA MET A 12 55.46 8.15 -0.81
C MET A 12 55.84 6.71 -1.23
N HIS A 13 54.81 5.85 -1.28
CA HIS A 13 54.58 4.96 -2.41
C HIS A 13 53.10 4.98 -2.85
N ARG A 14 52.89 5.09 -4.17
CA ARG A 14 51.61 5.00 -4.90
C ARG A 14 51.06 3.57 -4.90
N ARG A 15 49.73 3.46 -4.96
CA ARG A 15 48.81 2.28 -4.93
C ARG A 15 48.32 2.03 -3.50
N ASP A 16 47.08 2.26 -3.12
CA ASP A 16 45.82 1.98 -3.82
C ASP A 16 44.77 3.07 -3.60
N VAL A 17 44.26 3.60 -4.71
CA VAL A 17 42.98 4.31 -4.76
C VAL A 17 41.92 3.22 -4.93
N VAL A 18 41.11 2.98 -3.90
CA VAL A 18 39.82 2.31 -4.07
C VAL A 18 38.77 3.24 -3.48
N CYS A 19 37.98 3.82 -4.38
CA CYS A 19 36.85 4.69 -4.08
C CYS A 19 35.91 4.01 -3.07
N GLY A 20 35.71 4.69 -1.94
CA GLY A 20 34.67 4.35 -0.97
C GLY A 20 33.29 4.60 -1.57
N GLY A 21 32.63 3.51 -1.97
CA GLY A 21 31.22 3.46 -2.32
C GLY A 21 30.68 2.11 -1.86
N GLY A 22 30.33 1.98 -0.58
CA GLY A 22 29.93 0.67 -0.06
C GLY A 22 29.47 0.61 1.39
N ALA A 23 29.13 1.75 2.02
CA ALA A 23 28.79 1.76 3.45
C ALA A 23 27.27 1.79 3.75
N VAL A 24 26.39 1.87 2.74
CA VAL A 24 24.92 1.97 2.97
C VAL A 24 24.18 0.64 2.76
N MET A 25 24.81 -0.37 2.14
CA MET A 25 24.15 -1.64 1.80
C MET A 25 24.15 -2.70 2.92
N PHE A 26 24.71 -2.42 4.09
CA PHE A 26 24.95 -3.47 5.11
C PHE A 26 23.90 -3.54 6.24
N SER A 27 22.98 -2.58 6.34
CA SER A 27 22.04 -2.51 7.49
C SER A 27 20.71 -3.22 7.27
N ALA A 28 20.25 -3.39 6.02
CA ALA A 28 18.99 -4.08 5.72
C ALA A 28 19.11 -5.62 5.76
N LEU A 29 20.32 -6.16 5.66
CA LEU A 29 20.58 -7.61 5.59
C LEU A 29 20.59 -8.32 6.96
N LEU A 30 20.65 -7.60 8.08
CA LEU A 30 20.75 -8.22 9.41
C LEU A 30 19.40 -8.68 10.00
N ALA A 31 18.27 -8.18 9.49
CA ALA A 31 16.94 -8.63 9.94
C ALA A 31 16.46 -9.91 9.23
N SER A 32 17.01 -10.24 8.06
CA SER A 32 16.61 -11.40 7.24
C SER A 32 17.39 -12.68 7.53
N LEU A 33 18.46 -12.61 8.34
CA LEU A 33 19.35 -13.76 8.64
C LEU A 33 18.95 -14.59 9.87
N LEU A 34 17.93 -14.17 10.63
CA LEU A 34 17.36 -14.97 11.71
C LEU A 34 16.07 -15.63 11.18
N GLY A 35 16.19 -16.87 10.69
CA GLY A 35 15.14 -17.67 10.04
C GLY A 35 13.95 -18.08 10.92
N GLY A 36 13.36 -17.13 11.65
CA GLY A 36 12.09 -17.31 12.36
C GLY A 36 10.94 -16.62 11.64
N THR A 37 9.77 -17.27 11.63
CA THR A 37 8.49 -16.72 11.13
C THR A 37 7.88 -15.66 12.07
N LYS A 38 8.51 -15.41 13.23
CA LYS A 38 8.02 -14.43 14.20
C LYS A 38 7.85 -13.04 13.57
N PRO A 39 6.76 -12.32 13.89
CA PRO A 39 6.59 -10.95 13.43
C PRO A 39 7.78 -10.07 13.80
N VAL A 40 8.06 -9.07 12.97
CA VAL A 40 9.09 -8.05 13.19
C VAL A 40 8.48 -6.66 13.11
N TRP A 41 9.16 -5.70 13.72
CA TRP A 41 8.81 -4.29 13.62
C TRP A 41 9.62 -3.67 12.48
N ALA A 42 8.94 -2.93 11.61
CA ALA A 42 9.60 -2.23 10.51
C ALA A 42 10.53 -1.17 11.07
N GLN A 43 11.70 -1.02 10.47
CA GLN A 43 12.63 0.03 10.85
C GLN A 43 12.12 1.37 10.30
N GLY A 44 12.10 2.39 11.17
CA GLY A 44 11.78 3.76 10.78
C GLY A 44 12.73 4.27 9.69
N ILE A 45 12.19 5.08 8.77
CA ILE A 45 13.00 5.74 7.73
C ILE A 45 13.92 6.78 8.40
N SER A 46 15.23 6.59 8.26
CA SER A 46 16.26 7.45 8.87
C SER A 46 16.90 8.45 7.91
N GLY A 47 16.53 8.41 6.62
CA GLY A 47 17.09 9.24 5.56
C GLY A 47 16.04 9.65 4.51
N PRO A 48 16.45 10.20 3.36
CA PRO A 48 15.50 10.53 2.30
C PRO A 48 14.80 9.27 1.77
N VAL A 49 13.53 9.41 1.39
CA VAL A 49 12.80 8.33 0.71
C VAL A 49 13.42 8.05 -0.66
N PRO A 50 13.44 6.79 -1.12
CA PRO A 50 14.05 6.42 -2.39
C PRO A 50 13.30 7.09 -3.55
N GLU A 51 14.07 7.62 -4.49
CA GLU A 51 13.55 8.13 -5.75
C GLU A 51 13.50 7.02 -6.80
N VAL A 52 12.40 6.94 -7.55
CA VAL A 52 12.19 5.96 -8.64
C VAL A 52 11.98 6.69 -9.97
N ASP A 53 12.42 6.06 -11.07
CA ASP A 53 12.29 6.62 -12.42
C ASP A 53 10.91 6.35 -13.04
N ARG A 54 10.21 5.32 -12.55
CA ARG A 54 8.91 4.88 -13.04
C ARG A 54 8.14 4.13 -11.97
N VAL A 55 6.83 4.33 -11.95
CA VAL A 55 5.87 3.51 -11.21
C VAL A 55 4.73 3.13 -12.13
N ALA A 56 4.40 1.86 -12.21
CA ALA A 56 3.19 1.38 -12.87
C ALA A 56 2.26 0.73 -11.85
N ILE A 57 1.01 1.16 -11.79
CA ILE A 57 -0.01 0.63 -10.89
C ILE A 57 -1.10 -0.03 -11.73
N ARG A 58 -1.28 -1.34 -11.56
CA ARG A 58 -2.35 -2.15 -12.14
C ARG A 58 -3.44 -2.38 -11.09
N VAL A 59 -4.68 -2.05 -11.42
CA VAL A 59 -5.85 -2.36 -10.59
C VAL A 59 -6.23 -3.82 -10.83
N VAL A 60 -5.90 -4.69 -9.88
CA VAL A 60 -6.13 -6.14 -9.99
C VAL A 60 -7.57 -6.48 -9.60
N VAL A 61 -8.07 -5.89 -8.52
CA VAL A 61 -9.46 -6.04 -8.07
C VAL A 61 -10.03 -4.65 -7.78
N ASP A 62 -11.22 -4.38 -8.31
CA ASP A 62 -12.05 -3.22 -7.99
C ASP A 62 -13.50 -3.54 -8.41
N SER A 63 -14.42 -2.61 -8.19
CA SER A 63 -15.87 -2.82 -8.25
C SER A 63 -16.46 -2.76 -9.67
N TYR A 64 -15.71 -2.26 -10.65
CA TYR A 64 -16.27 -1.96 -11.97
C TYR A 64 -15.27 -2.17 -13.11
N GLN A 65 -15.74 -2.72 -14.23
CA GLN A 65 -14.97 -2.93 -15.44
C GLN A 65 -15.70 -2.47 -16.70
N ILE A 66 -14.93 -2.05 -17.72
CA ILE A 66 -15.42 -1.78 -19.07
C ILE A 66 -14.37 -2.18 -20.10
N ALA A 67 -14.62 -3.31 -20.76
CA ALA A 67 -13.65 -3.95 -21.63
C ALA A 67 -13.44 -3.23 -22.98
N VAL A 68 -14.28 -2.26 -23.32
CA VAL A 68 -14.21 -1.47 -24.57
C VAL A 68 -13.68 -0.05 -24.37
N ALA A 69 -13.33 0.33 -23.14
CA ALA A 69 -12.73 1.63 -22.90
C ALA A 69 -11.36 1.72 -23.58
N PRO A 70 -11.05 2.80 -24.30
CA PRO A 70 -9.75 2.95 -24.94
C PRO A 70 -8.65 3.25 -23.93
N SER A 71 -7.45 2.74 -24.21
CA SER A 71 -6.22 3.26 -23.62
C SER A 71 -6.00 4.71 -24.05
N LEU A 72 -5.36 5.51 -23.19
CA LEU A 72 -5.13 6.93 -23.47
C LEU A 72 -3.86 7.43 -22.79
N LYS A 73 -3.37 8.59 -23.22
CA LYS A 73 -2.26 9.30 -22.59
C LYS A 73 -2.75 10.62 -22.01
N ALA A 74 -2.64 10.78 -20.70
CA ALA A 74 -3.01 11.99 -19.98
C ALA A 74 -1.72 12.64 -19.47
N GLY A 75 -1.21 13.63 -20.21
CA GLY A 75 0.07 14.28 -19.90
C GLY A 75 1.22 13.26 -19.80
N SER A 76 1.79 13.13 -18.59
CA SER A 76 2.89 12.21 -18.28
C SER A 76 2.44 10.80 -17.90
N VAL A 77 1.13 10.53 -17.82
CA VAL A 77 0.57 9.24 -17.41
C VAL A 77 0.01 8.51 -18.62
N GLU A 78 0.43 7.27 -18.79
CA GLU A 78 -0.14 6.35 -19.78
C GLU A 78 -1.15 5.45 -19.09
N VAL A 79 -2.37 5.39 -19.63
CA VAL A 79 -3.47 4.60 -19.09
C VAL A 79 -3.73 3.45 -20.05
N GLU A 80 -3.35 2.26 -19.65
CA GLU A 80 -3.52 1.02 -20.41
C GLU A 80 -4.79 0.30 -19.92
N ARG A 81 -5.74 0.08 -20.81
CA ARG A 81 -6.93 -0.74 -20.53
C ARG A 81 -6.65 -2.18 -20.92
N PHE A 82 -7.05 -3.12 -20.08
CA PHE A 82 -6.85 -4.55 -20.33
C PHE A 82 -7.55 -5.01 -21.62
N GLY A 83 -8.78 -4.53 -21.85
CA GLY A 83 -9.54 -4.95 -23.02
C GLY A 83 -10.13 -6.34 -22.84
N TRP A 84 -10.00 -7.18 -23.87
CA TRP A 84 -10.53 -8.54 -23.91
C TRP A 84 -9.36 -9.54 -23.94
N PRO A 85 -9.43 -10.66 -23.19
CA PRO A 85 -8.46 -11.74 -23.30
C PRO A 85 -8.75 -12.57 -24.57
N LEU A 86 -8.38 -12.03 -25.73
CA LEU A 86 -8.64 -12.66 -27.03
C LEU A 86 -7.66 -13.81 -27.29
N SER A 87 -8.19 -14.95 -27.76
CA SER A 87 -7.40 -16.08 -28.23
C SER A 87 -8.17 -16.86 -29.31
N ASP A 88 -7.50 -17.79 -29.99
CA ASP A 88 -8.15 -18.70 -30.95
C ASP A 88 -9.05 -19.76 -30.27
N GLN A 89 -9.05 -19.84 -28.94
CA GLN A 89 -9.89 -20.72 -28.15
C GLN A 89 -11.03 -19.95 -27.47
N PRO A 90 -12.20 -20.58 -27.23
CA PRO A 90 -13.27 -19.97 -26.44
C PRO A 90 -12.75 -19.46 -25.08
N PRO A 91 -13.19 -18.29 -24.61
CA PRO A 91 -12.70 -17.75 -23.35
C PRO A 91 -13.15 -18.62 -22.18
N HIS A 92 -12.20 -19.01 -21.33
CA HIS A 92 -12.46 -19.76 -20.10
C HIS A 92 -12.39 -18.89 -18.83
N LYS A 93 -11.85 -17.66 -18.97
CA LYS A 93 -11.72 -16.67 -17.90
C LYS A 93 -12.09 -15.30 -18.43
N ALA A 94 -12.61 -14.47 -17.53
CA ALA A 94 -12.84 -13.05 -17.74
C ALA A 94 -12.43 -12.31 -16.46
N ILE A 95 -12.16 -11.01 -16.55
CA ILE A 95 -11.90 -10.20 -15.35
C ILE A 95 -13.12 -10.26 -14.42
N ILE A 96 -12.86 -10.50 -13.14
CA ILE A 96 -13.86 -10.54 -12.08
C ILE A 96 -13.77 -9.22 -11.30
N SER A 97 -14.85 -8.47 -11.27
CA SER A 97 -14.98 -7.27 -10.43
C SER A 97 -15.81 -7.59 -9.19
N GLU A 98 -15.40 -7.06 -8.04
CA GLU A 98 -16.08 -7.23 -6.75
C GLU A 98 -15.85 -5.99 -5.88
N PHE A 99 -16.68 -5.82 -4.84
CA PHE A 99 -16.42 -4.80 -3.83
C PHE A 99 -15.22 -5.21 -2.98
N GLY A 100 -14.07 -4.69 -3.36
CA GLY A 100 -12.77 -4.84 -2.72
C GLY A 100 -11.69 -4.17 -3.53
N LEU A 101 -10.47 -4.14 -3.02
CA LEU A 101 -9.36 -3.51 -3.71
C LEU A 101 -8.11 -4.40 -3.67
N SER A 102 -7.44 -4.48 -4.80
CA SER A 102 -6.07 -4.97 -4.88
C SER A 102 -5.33 -4.24 -5.99
N LEU A 103 -4.14 -3.77 -5.69
CA LEU A 103 -3.28 -3.03 -6.61
C LEU A 103 -1.94 -3.77 -6.73
N HIS A 104 -1.56 -4.12 -7.96
CA HIS A 104 -0.20 -4.54 -8.26
C HIS A 104 0.61 -3.31 -8.66
N THR A 105 1.79 -3.14 -8.09
CA THR A 105 2.69 -2.04 -8.47
C THR A 105 4.04 -2.58 -8.90
N GLU A 106 4.52 -2.07 -10.03
CA GLU A 106 5.85 -2.31 -10.56
C GLU A 106 6.61 -0.98 -10.58
N SER A 107 7.74 -0.90 -9.90
CA SER A 107 8.56 0.32 -9.84
C SER A 107 9.96 0.05 -10.36
N ARG A 108 10.57 1.05 -11.00
CA ARG A 108 11.92 0.96 -11.55
C ARG A 108 12.83 2.06 -11.01
N ARG A 109 14.04 1.68 -10.62
CA ARG A 109 15.14 2.60 -10.26
C ARG A 109 16.42 2.12 -10.94
N GLY A 110 16.87 2.84 -11.97
CA GLY A 110 17.92 2.37 -12.87
C GLY A 110 17.53 1.04 -13.52
N SER A 111 18.33 -0.01 -13.29
CA SER A 111 18.05 -1.38 -13.75
C SER A 111 17.24 -2.22 -12.76
N GLU A 112 17.01 -1.73 -11.53
CA GLU A 112 16.27 -2.47 -10.51
C GLU A 112 14.77 -2.35 -10.75
N VAL A 113 14.06 -3.48 -10.68
CA VAL A 113 12.59 -3.54 -10.76
C VAL A 113 12.08 -4.19 -9.48
N ARG A 114 11.04 -3.60 -8.89
CA ARG A 114 10.39 -4.12 -7.68
C ARG A 114 8.90 -4.24 -7.89
N ASN A 115 8.35 -5.37 -7.48
CA ASN A 115 6.93 -5.68 -7.59
C ASN A 115 6.30 -5.86 -6.21
N MET A 116 5.09 -5.36 -6.03
CA MET A 116 4.34 -5.56 -4.78
C MET A 116 2.84 -5.62 -5.04
N LEU A 117 2.13 -6.30 -4.15
CA LEU A 117 0.68 -6.22 -4.04
C LEU A 117 0.30 -5.38 -2.83
N VAL A 118 -0.58 -4.41 -3.05
CA VAL A 118 -1.23 -3.60 -2.02
C VAL A 118 -2.69 -4.02 -1.98
N ASP A 119 -3.10 -4.60 -0.84
CA ASP A 119 -4.38 -5.27 -0.63
C ASP A 119 -4.68 -6.44 -1.58
N PHE A 120 -5.75 -7.18 -1.28
CA PHE A 120 -5.97 -8.54 -1.76
C PHE A 120 -7.43 -8.83 -2.13
N GLY A 121 -8.27 -7.80 -2.28
CA GLY A 121 -9.69 -7.97 -2.62
C GLY A 121 -10.50 -8.71 -1.56
N PHE A 122 -11.74 -9.07 -1.92
CA PHE A 122 -12.70 -9.76 -1.06
C PHE A 122 -12.59 -11.28 -1.20
N THR A 123 -12.35 -11.80 -2.40
CA THR A 123 -12.25 -13.26 -2.65
C THR A 123 -10.92 -13.66 -3.26
N ALA A 124 -10.47 -14.87 -2.93
CA ALA A 124 -9.29 -15.46 -3.56
C ALA A 124 -9.52 -15.75 -5.05
N ASP A 125 -10.76 -16.10 -5.42
CA ASP A 125 -11.13 -16.39 -6.81
C ASP A 125 -10.91 -15.18 -7.71
N ALA A 126 -11.39 -13.99 -7.31
CA ALA A 126 -11.18 -12.77 -8.06
C ALA A 126 -9.69 -12.40 -8.15
N LEU A 127 -8.98 -12.44 -7.02
CA LEU A 127 -7.56 -12.08 -6.98
C LEU A 127 -6.71 -13.02 -7.84
N LEU A 128 -6.89 -14.34 -7.72
CA LEU A 128 -6.13 -15.34 -8.49
C LEU A 128 -6.45 -15.28 -9.98
N ASN A 129 -7.73 -15.24 -10.33
CA ASN A 129 -8.17 -15.15 -11.73
C ASN A 129 -7.62 -13.91 -12.41
N ASN A 130 -7.73 -12.75 -11.76
CA ASN A 130 -7.28 -11.50 -12.36
C ASN A 130 -5.76 -11.40 -12.39
N SER A 131 -5.05 -11.92 -11.37
CA SER A 131 -3.58 -11.95 -11.37
C SER A 131 -3.04 -12.71 -12.57
N GLU A 132 -3.64 -13.85 -12.91
CA GLU A 132 -3.27 -14.64 -14.09
C GLU A 132 -3.57 -13.90 -15.40
N LEU A 133 -4.77 -13.32 -15.54
CA LEU A 133 -5.14 -12.57 -16.75
C LEU A 133 -4.31 -11.29 -16.95
N LEU A 134 -3.83 -10.68 -15.88
CA LEU A 134 -3.11 -9.40 -15.88
C LEU A 134 -1.58 -9.57 -15.80
N ASP A 135 -1.08 -10.81 -15.97
CA ASP A 135 0.34 -11.18 -15.91
C ASP A 135 1.05 -10.73 -14.62
N VAL A 136 0.36 -10.84 -13.47
CA VAL A 136 0.97 -10.60 -12.15
C VAL A 136 1.68 -11.88 -11.72
N ASP A 137 3.02 -11.88 -11.83
CA ASP A 137 3.87 -13.01 -11.43
C ASP A 137 4.09 -13.03 -9.90
N PRO A 138 3.59 -14.05 -9.17
CA PRO A 138 3.82 -14.18 -7.72
C PRO A 138 5.29 -14.34 -7.35
N ALA A 139 6.12 -14.93 -8.22
CA ALA A 139 7.55 -15.13 -7.97
C ALA A 139 8.35 -13.81 -8.04
N ALA A 140 7.83 -12.83 -8.77
CA ALA A 140 8.43 -11.51 -8.91
C ALA A 140 8.17 -10.61 -7.69
N LEU A 141 7.16 -10.90 -6.87
CA LEU A 141 6.79 -10.05 -5.72
C LEU A 141 7.94 -9.90 -4.72
N ASP A 142 8.22 -8.66 -4.33
CA ASP A 142 9.23 -8.28 -3.34
C ASP A 142 8.59 -7.91 -2.00
N ALA A 143 7.31 -7.51 -2.00
CA ALA A 143 6.57 -7.19 -0.79
C ALA A 143 5.06 -7.36 -0.99
N LEU A 144 4.37 -7.55 0.12
CA LEU A 144 2.92 -7.48 0.26
C LEU A 144 2.61 -6.35 1.25
N VAL A 145 1.55 -5.58 1.02
CA VAL A 145 1.08 -4.56 1.96
C VAL A 145 -0.41 -4.74 2.18
N LEU A 146 -0.84 -4.87 3.42
CA LEU A 146 -2.23 -4.76 3.81
C LEU A 146 -2.46 -3.36 4.38
N SER A 147 -3.26 -2.56 3.68
CA SER A 147 -3.58 -1.19 4.07
C SER A 147 -4.28 -1.15 5.42
N HIS A 148 -5.30 -1.97 5.61
CA HIS A 148 -6.04 -2.09 6.85
C HIS A 148 -6.79 -3.43 6.91
N GLY A 149 -7.36 -3.79 8.05
CA GLY A 149 -7.87 -5.15 8.23
C GLY A 149 -9.33 -5.40 7.83
N HIS A 150 -9.94 -4.66 6.89
CA HIS A 150 -11.28 -5.02 6.40
C HIS A 150 -11.24 -6.14 5.36
N TYR A 151 -12.31 -6.93 5.30
CA TYR A 151 -12.30 -8.20 4.57
C TYR A 151 -12.18 -8.03 3.05
N ASP A 152 -12.71 -6.94 2.52
CA ASP A 152 -12.59 -6.52 1.13
C ASP A 152 -11.18 -6.06 0.73
N HIS A 153 -10.25 -6.05 1.69
CA HIS A 153 -8.84 -5.75 1.47
C HIS A 153 -7.90 -6.92 1.80
N PHE A 154 -8.31 -7.90 2.61
CA PHE A 154 -7.47 -9.08 2.91
C PHE A 154 -8.08 -10.43 2.51
N GLY A 155 -9.35 -10.47 2.10
CA GLY A 155 -10.12 -11.70 1.94
C GLY A 155 -9.50 -12.67 0.93
N GLY A 156 -8.92 -12.16 -0.15
CA GLY A 156 -8.22 -12.99 -1.14
C GLY A 156 -6.82 -13.47 -0.72
N LEU A 157 -6.22 -12.89 0.33
CA LEU A 157 -4.81 -13.11 0.68
C LEU A 157 -4.49 -14.57 0.99
N VAL A 158 -5.30 -15.23 1.83
CA VAL A 158 -5.01 -16.61 2.27
C VAL A 158 -5.05 -17.59 1.10
N GLY A 159 -6.07 -17.52 0.24
CA GLY A 159 -6.17 -18.36 -0.95
C GLY A 159 -5.05 -18.07 -1.95
N PHE A 160 -4.68 -16.80 -2.12
CA PHE A 160 -3.53 -16.42 -2.95
C PHE A 160 -2.23 -17.03 -2.45
N LEU A 161 -1.96 -16.97 -1.15
CA LEU A 161 -0.74 -17.53 -0.55
C LEU A 161 -0.70 -19.06 -0.66
N GLN A 162 -1.85 -19.73 -0.48
CA GLN A 162 -1.96 -21.18 -0.59
C GLN A 162 -1.70 -21.67 -2.02
N GLN A 163 -2.34 -21.03 -3.00
CA GLN A 163 -2.21 -21.40 -4.42
C GLN A 163 -0.80 -21.17 -4.96
N ASN A 164 -0.13 -20.11 -4.49
CA ASN A 164 1.21 -19.73 -4.95
C ASN A 164 2.33 -20.21 -4.03
N LYS A 165 2.02 -21.13 -3.11
CA LYS A 165 3.01 -21.69 -2.18
C LYS A 165 4.16 -22.33 -2.95
N GLY A 166 5.39 -21.93 -2.62
CA GLY A 166 6.61 -22.40 -3.27
C GLY A 166 7.05 -21.57 -4.48
N LEU A 167 6.19 -20.69 -5.01
CA LEU A 167 6.57 -19.69 -6.02
C LEU A 167 7.03 -18.38 -5.37
N LEU A 168 6.43 -18.03 -4.23
CA LEU A 168 6.76 -16.81 -3.49
C LEU A 168 8.21 -16.83 -2.97
N LYS A 169 8.85 -15.66 -2.96
CA LYS A 169 10.17 -15.49 -2.35
C LYS A 169 10.14 -15.90 -0.86
N PRO A 170 11.19 -16.56 -0.35
CA PRO A 170 11.24 -16.92 1.07
C PRO A 170 11.27 -15.67 1.95
N ASN A 171 10.54 -15.70 3.07
CA ASN A 171 10.38 -14.56 3.98
C ASN A 171 9.82 -13.30 3.30
N LEU A 172 8.97 -13.45 2.27
CA LEU A 172 8.30 -12.32 1.61
C LEU A 172 7.61 -11.45 2.68
N PRO A 173 7.97 -10.15 2.80
CA PRO A 173 7.42 -9.31 3.84
C PRO A 173 5.97 -8.95 3.56
N LEU A 174 5.11 -9.10 4.56
CA LEU A 174 3.75 -8.53 4.60
C LEU A 174 3.74 -7.38 5.59
N TYR A 175 3.63 -6.16 5.06
CA TYR A 175 3.51 -4.95 5.86
C TYR A 175 2.08 -4.77 6.34
N VAL A 176 1.90 -4.53 7.64
CA VAL A 176 0.61 -4.24 8.27
C VAL A 176 0.78 -3.10 9.27
N GLY A 177 -0.20 -2.23 9.44
CA GLY A 177 -0.06 -1.04 10.29
C GLY A 177 -0.24 -1.26 11.80
N GLY A 178 -0.27 -2.51 12.25
CA GLY A 178 -0.32 -2.85 13.68
C GLY A 178 -1.06 -4.14 13.97
N GLU A 179 -1.12 -4.48 15.25
CA GLU A 179 -1.79 -5.70 15.74
C GLU A 179 -3.30 -5.71 15.43
N GLU A 180 -3.92 -4.54 15.34
CA GLU A 180 -5.34 -4.39 15.01
C GLU A 180 -5.74 -5.05 13.68
N CYS A 181 -4.84 -5.16 12.70
CA CYS A 181 -5.13 -5.86 11.45
C CYS A 181 -5.60 -7.31 11.69
N PHE A 182 -5.14 -7.94 12.77
CA PHE A 182 -5.48 -9.32 13.11
C PHE A 182 -6.73 -9.46 13.98
N CYS A 183 -7.30 -8.38 14.49
CA CYS A 183 -8.52 -8.49 15.29
C CYS A 183 -9.67 -8.95 14.42
N SER A 184 -10.54 -9.79 14.98
CA SER A 184 -11.78 -10.17 14.31
C SER A 184 -12.67 -8.94 14.22
N ARG A 185 -13.22 -8.67 13.03
CA ARG A 185 -14.07 -7.50 12.79
C ARG A 185 -15.53 -7.87 12.72
N GLN A 186 -16.34 -7.01 13.32
CA GLN A 186 -17.79 -7.13 13.34
C GLN A 186 -18.39 -5.91 12.66
N TRP A 187 -19.25 -6.12 11.67
CA TRP A 187 -20.12 -5.05 11.16
C TRP A 187 -21.15 -4.69 12.21
N THR A 188 -21.28 -3.41 12.51
CA THR A 188 -22.20 -2.90 13.52
C THR A 188 -23.33 -2.06 12.94
N ALA A 189 -23.20 -1.63 11.68
CA ALA A 189 -24.18 -0.75 11.01
C ALA A 189 -25.38 -1.53 10.42
N PRO A 190 -26.63 -1.07 10.60
CA PRO A 190 -27.82 -1.71 10.00
C PRO A 190 -27.76 -1.84 8.46
N PRO A 191 -28.53 -2.76 7.84
CA PRO A 191 -29.48 -3.71 8.44
C PRO A 191 -28.84 -5.02 8.91
N LEU A 192 -27.61 -5.30 8.46
CA LEU A 192 -26.89 -6.52 8.78
C LEU A 192 -26.00 -6.28 10.00
N LYS A 193 -25.82 -7.29 10.85
CA LYS A 193 -24.74 -7.31 11.85
C LYS A 193 -24.09 -8.66 11.74
N GLY A 194 -22.77 -8.70 11.72
CA GLY A 194 -22.09 -9.96 11.40
C GLY A 194 -20.60 -9.89 11.65
N ASN A 195 -19.99 -11.06 11.81
CA ASN A 195 -18.55 -11.19 11.89
C ASN A 195 -17.99 -11.37 10.47
N PHE A 196 -17.02 -10.54 10.08
CA PHE A 196 -16.31 -10.70 8.81
C PHE A 196 -15.06 -11.57 8.94
N GLY A 197 -14.71 -12.03 10.14
CA GLY A 197 -13.51 -12.82 10.38
C GLY A 197 -12.29 -11.97 10.68
N ALA A 198 -11.12 -12.58 10.55
CA ALA A 198 -9.83 -11.97 10.82
C ALA A 198 -8.76 -12.62 9.93
N LEU A 199 -7.60 -11.96 9.82
CA LEU A 199 -6.46 -12.48 9.09
C LEU A 199 -5.88 -13.74 9.75
N ASP A 200 -5.72 -14.81 8.97
CA ASP A 200 -5.23 -16.10 9.46
C ASP A 200 -3.70 -16.13 9.56
N ARG A 201 -3.18 -15.97 10.78
CA ARG A 201 -1.75 -16.02 11.08
C ARG A 201 -1.10 -17.35 10.71
N LYS A 202 -1.79 -18.48 10.87
CA LYS A 202 -1.23 -19.80 10.56
C LYS A 202 -1.07 -19.97 9.06
N ALA A 203 -2.01 -19.43 8.28
CA ALA A 203 -1.88 -19.40 6.82
C ALA A 203 -0.66 -18.57 6.38
N LEU A 204 -0.43 -17.41 7.01
CA LEU A 204 0.76 -16.58 6.74
C LEU A 204 2.06 -17.33 7.07
N GLU A 205 2.15 -17.93 8.26
CA GLU A 205 3.32 -18.72 8.67
C GLU A 205 3.54 -19.92 7.73
N GLY A 206 2.47 -20.64 7.39
CA GLY A 206 2.51 -21.81 6.50
C GLY A 206 2.89 -21.48 5.05
N ALA A 207 2.79 -20.20 4.65
CA ALA A 207 3.23 -19.66 3.37
C ALA A 207 4.62 -19.02 3.41
N ASN A 208 5.31 -19.06 4.56
CA ASN A 208 6.62 -18.44 4.78
C ASN A 208 6.63 -16.91 4.53
N VAL A 209 5.50 -16.25 4.84
CA VAL A 209 5.37 -14.79 4.82
C VAL A 209 5.87 -14.21 6.14
N LYS A 210 6.62 -13.12 6.05
CA LYS A 210 7.16 -12.41 7.22
C LYS A 210 6.28 -11.22 7.57
N VAL A 211 5.46 -11.36 8.60
CA VAL A 211 4.67 -10.22 9.12
C VAL A 211 5.59 -9.13 9.62
N THR A 212 5.40 -7.93 9.09
CA THR A 212 6.20 -6.73 9.38
C THR A 212 5.28 -5.61 9.84
N PHE A 213 5.32 -5.27 11.12
CA PHE A 213 4.52 -4.19 11.71
C PHE A 213 5.11 -2.84 11.35
N ALA A 214 4.39 -2.08 10.52
CA ALA A 214 4.75 -0.75 10.05
C ALA A 214 3.90 0.32 10.74
N GLU A 215 3.90 0.34 12.08
CA GLU A 215 3.26 1.42 12.84
C GLU A 215 4.00 2.75 12.64
N ALA A 216 5.32 2.68 12.44
CA ALA A 216 6.15 3.80 11.99
C ALA A 216 6.33 3.78 10.46
N PRO A 217 6.66 4.91 9.83
CA PRO A 217 6.98 4.95 8.40
C PRO A 217 8.14 4.01 8.07
N ALA A 218 8.00 3.21 7.02
CA ALA A 218 8.96 2.18 6.68
C ALA A 218 9.15 2.06 5.17
N LEU A 219 10.35 1.69 4.73
CA LEU A 219 10.59 1.35 3.33
C LEU A 219 9.93 0.01 2.97
N VAL A 220 9.41 -0.07 1.76
CA VAL A 220 8.81 -1.27 1.16
C VAL A 220 9.55 -1.58 -0.13
N ALA A 221 10.16 -2.76 -0.18
CA ALA A 221 10.95 -3.25 -1.31
C ALA A 221 12.03 -2.25 -1.80
N ASP A 222 12.59 -1.43 -0.90
CA ASP A 222 13.61 -0.40 -1.17
C ASP A 222 13.23 0.71 -2.18
N HIS A 223 12.00 0.70 -2.69
CA HIS A 223 11.51 1.60 -3.76
C HIS A 223 10.31 2.44 -3.32
N ALA A 224 9.49 1.93 -2.40
CA ALA A 224 8.33 2.61 -1.85
C ALA A 224 8.50 2.83 -0.34
N PHE A 225 7.53 3.49 0.27
CA PHE A 225 7.40 3.56 1.71
C PHE A 225 5.93 3.50 2.15
N THR A 226 5.68 3.01 3.35
CA THR A 226 4.39 3.21 4.03
C THR A 226 4.44 4.44 4.92
N THR A 227 3.29 5.07 5.15
CA THR A 227 3.15 6.25 6.01
C THR A 227 3.38 5.99 7.50
N GLY A 228 3.41 4.73 7.92
CA GLY A 228 3.06 4.35 9.28
C GLY A 228 1.59 4.71 9.57
N GLN A 229 1.25 4.74 10.85
CA GLN A 229 -0.07 5.19 11.30
C GLN A 229 -0.34 6.63 10.82
N ILE A 230 -1.57 6.87 10.38
CA ILE A 230 -2.03 8.16 9.86
C ILE A 230 -2.78 8.90 10.97
N ASP A 231 -2.39 10.13 11.29
CA ASP A 231 -3.08 10.93 12.29
C ASP A 231 -4.31 11.65 11.71
N LEU A 232 -5.33 11.89 12.55
CA LEU A 232 -6.47 12.74 12.18
C LEU A 232 -6.09 14.22 12.39
N ALA A 233 -5.40 14.80 11.40
CA ALA A 233 -4.87 16.16 11.45
C ALA A 233 -5.65 17.18 10.60
N SER A 234 -6.71 16.74 9.92
CA SER A 234 -7.56 17.55 9.04
C SER A 234 -9.00 17.62 9.56
N PHE A 235 -9.91 18.15 8.75
CA PHE A 235 -11.35 18.11 9.01
C PHE A 235 -11.93 16.68 8.91
N GLU A 236 -11.17 15.75 8.31
CA GLU A 236 -11.65 14.42 8.01
C GLU A 236 -11.86 13.59 9.28
N ARG A 237 -12.94 12.82 9.30
CA ARG A 237 -13.39 12.03 10.43
C ARG A 237 -13.36 10.55 10.07
N VAL A 238 -13.33 9.70 11.08
CA VAL A 238 -13.49 8.25 10.91
C VAL A 238 -14.96 7.90 11.00
N LEU A 239 -15.49 7.25 9.97
CA LEU A 239 -16.71 6.44 10.12
C LEU A 239 -16.29 5.05 10.58
N SER A 240 -16.88 4.60 11.68
CA SER A 240 -16.57 3.31 12.30
C SER A 240 -17.81 2.40 12.21
N PRO A 241 -18.17 1.90 11.01
CA PRO A 241 -19.28 0.95 10.85
C PRO A 241 -18.91 -0.47 11.30
N SER A 242 -17.67 -0.65 11.79
CA SER A 242 -17.14 -1.90 12.32
C SER A 242 -16.65 -1.74 13.77
N ALA A 243 -16.61 -2.86 14.49
CA ALA A 243 -15.95 -2.99 15.77
C ALA A 243 -14.91 -4.12 15.71
N MET A 244 -13.85 -3.98 16.51
CA MET A 244 -12.81 -5.00 16.68
C MET A 244 -13.08 -5.81 17.94
N LYS A 245 -13.05 -7.13 17.82
CA LYS A 245 -13.06 -8.05 18.95
C LYS A 245 -11.61 -8.40 19.32
N ILE A 246 -11.23 -8.02 20.53
CA ILE A 246 -9.89 -8.28 21.09
C ILE A 246 -9.81 -9.71 21.59
N GLY A 247 -8.73 -10.40 21.21
CA GLY A 247 -8.43 -11.75 21.63
C GLY A 247 -8.43 -12.77 20.49
N VAL A 248 -7.82 -13.91 20.79
CA VAL A 248 -7.71 -15.05 19.87
C VAL A 248 -8.83 -16.04 20.16
N GLN A 249 -9.65 -16.33 19.15
CA GLN A 249 -10.73 -17.32 19.20
C GLN A 249 -10.47 -18.38 18.15
N THR A 250 -10.53 -19.66 18.54
CA THR A 250 -10.24 -20.78 17.62
C THR A 250 -8.88 -20.68 16.90
N GLY A 251 -7.91 -19.97 17.49
CA GLY A 251 -6.58 -19.74 16.91
C GLY A 251 -6.48 -18.56 15.93
N ILE A 252 -7.55 -17.80 15.73
CA ILE A 252 -7.61 -16.61 14.87
C ILE A 252 -7.94 -15.38 15.72
N GLY A 253 -7.26 -14.26 15.48
CA GLY A 253 -7.52 -13.00 16.18
C GLY A 253 -6.25 -12.24 16.55
N CYS A 254 -6.44 -11.14 17.27
CA CYS A 254 -5.37 -10.30 17.77
C CYS A 254 -4.99 -10.64 19.22
N TYR A 255 -3.73 -10.38 19.54
CA TYR A 255 -3.09 -10.57 20.83
C TYR A 255 -3.46 -9.44 21.80
N PRO A 256 -4.25 -9.71 22.87
CA PRO A 256 -4.73 -8.70 23.82
C PRO A 256 -3.65 -7.85 24.50
N GLU A 257 -2.43 -8.37 24.56
CA GLU A 257 -1.27 -7.79 25.24
C GLU A 257 -0.80 -6.51 24.55
N GLN A 258 -1.14 -6.35 23.26
CA GLN A 258 -0.85 -5.15 22.45
C GLN A 258 -1.87 -4.02 22.67
N PHE A 259 -2.92 -4.25 23.45
CA PHE A 259 -3.97 -3.27 23.73
C PHE A 259 -3.82 -2.66 25.12
N SER A 260 -4.46 -1.52 25.38
CA SER A 260 -4.51 -0.95 26.73
C SER A 260 -5.35 -1.81 27.68
N ALA A 261 -5.17 -1.64 28.99
CA ALA A 261 -5.98 -2.34 29.99
C ALA A 261 -7.48 -2.01 29.85
N SER A 262 -7.81 -0.76 29.51
CA SER A 262 -9.18 -0.29 29.26
C SER A 262 -9.82 -1.01 28.07
N GLU A 263 -9.11 -1.09 26.95
CA GLU A 263 -9.61 -1.76 25.74
C GLU A 263 -9.80 -3.26 25.97
N ARG A 264 -8.83 -3.91 26.64
CA ARG A 264 -8.94 -5.32 27.02
C ARG A 264 -10.17 -5.61 27.88
N GLN A 265 -10.50 -4.72 28.82
CA GLN A 265 -11.67 -4.88 29.69
C GLN A 265 -12.99 -4.81 28.91
N GLN A 266 -13.04 -3.97 27.87
CA GLN A 266 -14.22 -3.87 27.00
C GLN A 266 -14.37 -5.10 26.10
N GLY A 267 -13.27 -5.66 25.61
CA GLY A 267 -13.22 -6.86 24.78
C GLY A 267 -13.71 -6.67 23.33
N VAL A 268 -14.68 -5.79 23.11
CA VAL A 268 -15.11 -5.30 21.80
C VAL A 268 -15.04 -3.78 21.81
N ILE A 269 -14.29 -3.20 20.88
CA ILE A 269 -14.09 -1.75 20.77
C ILE A 269 -14.41 -1.26 19.36
N PRO A 270 -14.85 0.00 19.17
CA PRO A 270 -15.03 0.58 17.84
C PRO A 270 -13.73 0.51 17.01
N ASP A 271 -13.85 0.22 15.72
CA ASP A 271 -12.69 0.20 14.82
C ASP A 271 -12.30 1.63 14.45
N GLN A 272 -11.20 2.13 15.03
CA GLN A 272 -10.69 3.48 14.78
C GLN A 272 -9.66 3.53 13.65
N PHE A 273 -9.40 2.38 12.99
CA PHE A 273 -8.48 2.26 11.86
C PHE A 273 -7.05 2.74 12.17
N ARG A 274 -6.58 2.65 13.42
CA ARG A 274 -5.23 3.15 13.80
C ARG A 274 -4.13 2.46 12.98
N HIS A 275 -4.41 1.24 12.55
CA HIS A 275 -3.56 0.41 11.69
C HIS A 275 -3.61 0.74 10.19
N GLU A 276 -4.37 1.74 9.76
CA GLU A 276 -4.45 2.10 8.34
C GLU A 276 -3.11 2.67 7.83
N LEU A 277 -2.66 2.16 6.69
CA LEU A 277 -1.47 2.58 5.96
C LEU A 277 -1.83 3.12 4.58
N ALA A 278 -1.09 4.14 4.15
CA ALA A 278 -0.94 4.46 2.74
C ALA A 278 0.47 4.06 2.26
N THR A 279 0.57 3.59 1.03
CA THR A 279 1.85 3.27 0.37
C THR A 279 2.18 4.35 -0.63
N SER A 280 3.41 4.81 -0.68
CA SER A 280 3.81 5.96 -1.50
C SER A 280 5.16 5.76 -2.18
N PHE A 281 5.32 6.42 -3.32
CA PHE A 281 6.55 6.47 -4.10
C PHE A 281 6.97 7.92 -4.31
N ASN A 282 8.28 8.18 -4.29
CA ASN A 282 8.83 9.44 -4.77
C ASN A 282 9.23 9.28 -6.24
N LEU A 283 8.40 9.78 -7.16
CA LEU A 283 8.67 9.73 -8.58
C LEU A 283 9.57 10.91 -8.98
N LYS A 284 10.72 10.58 -9.55
CA LYS A 284 11.78 11.54 -9.91
C LYS A 284 11.24 12.75 -10.67
N GLY A 285 11.51 13.95 -10.15
CA GLY A 285 11.10 15.21 -10.77
C GLY A 285 9.57 15.47 -10.80
N ARG A 286 8.75 14.54 -10.31
CA ARG A 286 7.27 14.63 -10.33
C ARG A 286 6.65 14.74 -8.95
N GLY A 287 7.30 14.20 -7.92
CA GLY A 287 6.79 14.19 -6.55
C GLY A 287 6.09 12.89 -6.19
N LEU A 288 5.18 12.95 -5.22
CA LEU A 288 4.61 11.75 -4.61
C LEU A 288 3.53 11.09 -5.47
N VAL A 289 3.60 9.77 -5.59
CA VAL A 289 2.48 8.91 -5.99
C VAL A 289 1.97 8.23 -4.73
N VAL A 290 0.76 8.58 -4.28
CA VAL A 290 0.19 8.15 -3.01
C VAL A 290 -0.94 7.14 -3.28
N LEU A 291 -0.80 5.94 -2.73
CA LEU A 291 -1.80 4.87 -2.76
C LEU A 291 -2.50 4.80 -1.41
N THR A 292 -3.74 5.28 -1.34
CA THR A 292 -4.45 5.46 -0.06
C THR A 292 -5.37 4.28 0.31
N SER A 293 -5.53 3.32 -0.61
CA SER A 293 -6.40 2.16 -0.48
C SER A 293 -7.88 2.45 -0.19
N CYS A 294 -8.32 2.69 1.05
CA CYS A 294 -9.70 3.15 1.33
C CYS A 294 -9.75 4.47 2.12
N SER A 295 -8.70 4.87 2.83
CA SER A 295 -8.63 6.17 3.52
C SER A 295 -9.72 6.38 4.58
N HIS A 296 -9.98 5.40 5.42
CA HIS A 296 -10.88 5.54 6.58
C HIS A 296 -10.48 6.69 7.51
N ARG A 297 -9.19 6.99 7.59
CA ARG A 297 -8.64 8.13 8.34
C ARG A 297 -8.50 9.40 7.50
N GLY A 298 -9.03 9.39 6.29
CA GLY A 298 -9.10 10.55 5.40
C GLY A 298 -7.98 10.59 4.36
N VAL A 299 -8.35 10.88 3.11
CA VAL A 299 -7.43 10.97 1.98
C VAL A 299 -6.48 12.17 2.13
N VAL A 300 -6.97 13.29 2.69
CA VAL A 300 -6.14 14.48 2.95
C VAL A 300 -5.12 14.18 4.04
N ASN A 301 -5.52 13.48 5.11
CA ASN A 301 -4.61 13.04 6.16
C ASN A 301 -3.54 12.08 5.62
N ALA A 302 -3.91 11.11 4.78
CA ALA A 302 -2.98 10.18 4.17
C ALA A 302 -1.92 10.90 3.31
N ILE A 303 -2.34 11.85 2.46
CA ILE A 303 -1.43 12.67 1.65
C ILE A 303 -0.50 13.50 2.53
N LYS A 304 -1.06 14.24 3.51
CA LYS A 304 -0.26 15.08 4.41
C LYS A 304 0.75 14.26 5.20
N ARG A 305 0.37 13.05 5.60
CA ARG A 305 1.30 12.12 6.26
C ARG A 305 2.41 11.69 5.31
N ALA A 306 2.10 11.32 4.06
CA ALA A 306 3.12 10.98 3.06
C ALA A 306 4.08 12.15 2.77
N GLN A 307 3.55 13.38 2.68
CA GLN A 307 4.36 14.60 2.54
C GLN A 307 5.28 14.81 3.74
N ALA A 308 4.76 14.64 4.97
CA ALA A 308 5.54 14.81 6.19
C ALA A 308 6.65 13.75 6.33
N VAL A 309 6.37 12.50 5.97
CA VAL A 309 7.34 11.40 6.00
C VAL A 309 8.47 11.61 4.99
N SER A 310 8.12 12.05 3.78
CA SER A 310 9.09 12.19 2.68
C SER A 310 9.82 13.52 2.65
N GLY A 311 9.25 14.58 3.26
CA GLY A 311 9.70 15.96 3.08
C GLY A 311 9.33 16.54 1.70
N ILE A 312 8.51 15.85 0.90
CA ILE A 312 8.14 16.25 -0.45
C ILE A 312 6.72 16.81 -0.45
N SER A 313 6.57 18.07 -0.82
CA SER A 313 5.26 18.72 -0.87
C SER A 313 4.47 18.38 -2.14
N LYS A 314 5.15 18.23 -3.29
CA LYS A 314 4.46 17.99 -4.56
C LYS A 314 3.84 16.59 -4.60
N VAL A 315 2.56 16.52 -4.97
CA VAL A 315 1.83 15.28 -5.21
C VAL A 315 1.59 15.13 -6.70
N HIS A 316 2.15 14.08 -7.30
CA HIS A 316 1.92 13.76 -8.70
C HIS A 316 0.59 13.03 -8.89
N ALA A 317 0.32 11.99 -8.10
CA ALA A 317 -0.92 11.23 -8.23
C ALA A 317 -1.42 10.73 -6.88
N VAL A 318 -2.74 10.72 -6.70
CA VAL A 318 -3.43 10.07 -5.57
C VAL A 318 -4.36 9.01 -6.14
N ILE A 319 -4.19 7.77 -5.70
CA ILE A 319 -4.83 6.59 -6.29
C ILE A 319 -5.39 5.72 -5.17
N GLY A 320 -6.66 5.37 -5.23
CA GLY A 320 -7.28 4.54 -4.21
C GLY A 320 -8.73 4.91 -3.94
N GLY A 321 -9.34 4.17 -3.03
CA GLY A 321 -10.56 4.53 -2.34
C GLY A 321 -10.32 5.65 -1.32
N PHE A 322 -11.28 6.57 -1.25
CA PHE A 322 -11.26 7.73 -0.34
C PHE A 322 -12.31 7.63 0.78
N HIS A 323 -13.06 6.52 0.84
CA HIS A 323 -14.14 6.25 1.80
C HIS A 323 -15.20 7.35 1.88
N LEU A 324 -15.53 7.98 0.74
CA LEU A 324 -16.47 9.10 0.66
C LEU A 324 -17.90 8.68 0.30
N ALA A 325 -18.10 7.48 -0.25
CA ALA A 325 -19.43 6.99 -0.63
C ALA A 325 -20.46 6.99 0.53
N PRO A 326 -20.08 6.68 1.79
CA PRO A 326 -21.02 6.68 2.91
C PRO A 326 -21.34 8.08 3.46
N TYR A 327 -20.61 9.12 3.05
CA TYR A 327 -20.76 10.46 3.59
C TYR A 327 -21.82 11.29 2.83
N PRO A 328 -22.48 12.26 3.50
CA PRO A 328 -23.30 13.26 2.82
C PRO A 328 -22.51 14.06 1.79
N VAL A 329 -23.18 14.51 0.74
CA VAL A 329 -22.54 15.21 -0.40
C VAL A 329 -21.80 16.48 0.02
N GLU A 330 -22.27 17.17 1.07
CA GLU A 330 -21.63 18.36 1.63
C GLU A 330 -20.24 18.06 2.19
N TYR A 331 -20.05 16.87 2.76
CA TYR A 331 -18.76 16.42 3.23
C TYR A 331 -17.84 16.04 2.06
N VAL A 332 -18.40 15.45 1.01
CA VAL A 332 -17.66 15.17 -0.24
C VAL A 332 -17.11 16.46 -0.86
N HIS A 333 -17.89 17.55 -0.87
CA HIS A 333 -17.41 18.86 -1.32
C HIS A 333 -16.22 19.39 -0.51
N GLN A 334 -16.18 19.14 0.81
CA GLN A 334 -15.02 19.53 1.64
C GLN A 334 -13.76 18.76 1.23
N SER A 335 -13.87 17.46 0.98
CA SER A 335 -12.75 16.65 0.49
C SER A 335 -12.29 17.07 -0.91
N VAL A 336 -13.21 17.40 -1.82
CA VAL A 336 -12.85 17.96 -3.13
C VAL A 336 -12.13 19.29 -2.98
N ALA A 337 -12.64 20.20 -2.15
CA ALA A 337 -12.00 21.49 -1.88
C ALA A 337 -10.58 21.34 -1.31
N ALA A 338 -10.38 20.43 -0.35
CA ALA A 338 -9.06 20.18 0.21
C ALA A 338 -8.10 19.53 -0.80
N LEU A 339 -8.58 18.64 -1.68
CA LEU A 339 -7.76 18.11 -2.78
C LEU A 339 -7.38 19.19 -3.80
N LYS A 340 -8.25 20.20 -4.04
CA LYS A 340 -7.89 21.37 -4.86
C LYS A 340 -6.76 22.17 -4.25
N GLU A 341 -6.78 22.35 -2.93
CA GLU A 341 -5.72 23.07 -2.20
C GLU A 341 -4.38 22.32 -2.23
N ILE A 342 -4.41 20.99 -2.17
CA ILE A 342 -3.21 20.14 -2.33
C ILE A 342 -2.68 20.19 -3.77
N ASP A 343 -3.58 20.37 -4.73
CA ASP A 343 -3.31 20.49 -6.17
C ASP A 343 -2.51 19.31 -6.78
N PRO A 344 -2.93 18.03 -6.57
CA PRO A 344 -2.24 16.90 -7.19
C PRO A 344 -2.30 17.00 -8.73
N ASP A 345 -1.28 16.50 -9.44
CA ASP A 345 -1.34 16.49 -10.92
C ASP A 345 -2.48 15.57 -11.42
N TYR A 346 -2.71 14.43 -10.75
CA TYR A 346 -3.78 13.48 -11.05
C TYR A 346 -4.49 12.91 -9.81
N VAL A 347 -5.80 12.67 -9.92
CA VAL A 347 -6.63 11.98 -8.93
C VAL A 347 -7.33 10.80 -9.59
N ILE A 348 -7.20 9.63 -8.99
CA ILE A 348 -7.69 8.35 -9.52
C ILE A 348 -8.53 7.66 -8.43
N PRO A 349 -9.81 8.04 -8.29
CA PRO A 349 -10.68 7.47 -7.28
C PRO A 349 -11.07 6.04 -7.65
N LEU A 350 -10.97 5.13 -6.69
CA LEU A 350 -11.29 3.70 -6.80
C LEU A 350 -12.32 3.29 -5.73
N HIS A 351 -12.80 2.05 -5.81
CA HIS A 351 -13.40 1.31 -4.68
C HIS A 351 -14.44 2.12 -3.88
N CYS A 352 -14.17 2.42 -2.61
CA CYS A 352 -15.09 3.03 -1.63
C CYS A 352 -15.31 4.54 -1.81
N THR A 353 -14.77 5.16 -2.87
CA THR A 353 -14.87 6.61 -3.09
C THR A 353 -16.30 7.06 -3.42
N GLY A 354 -17.00 6.32 -4.27
CA GLY A 354 -18.39 6.60 -4.66
C GLY A 354 -18.55 7.62 -5.80
N GLU A 355 -19.69 7.51 -6.48
CA GLU A 355 -20.03 8.31 -7.66
C GLU A 355 -20.20 9.82 -7.37
N PRO A 356 -20.75 10.27 -6.22
CA PRO A 356 -20.85 11.70 -5.93
C PRO A 356 -19.50 12.43 -5.97
N PHE A 357 -18.44 11.84 -5.42
CA PHE A 357 -17.10 12.42 -5.50
C PHE A 357 -16.63 12.51 -6.95
N TYR A 358 -16.82 11.44 -7.73
CA TYR A 358 -16.39 11.41 -9.12
C TYR A 358 -17.04 12.52 -9.93
N GLU A 359 -18.36 12.69 -9.83
CA GLU A 359 -19.11 13.69 -10.58
C GLU A 359 -18.73 15.13 -10.16
N ILE A 360 -18.62 15.40 -8.86
CA ILE A 360 -18.19 16.71 -8.35
C ILE A 360 -16.76 17.02 -8.82
N PHE A 361 -15.82 16.09 -8.62
CA PHE A 361 -14.42 16.31 -8.98
C PHE A 361 -14.24 16.47 -10.49
N LYS A 362 -15.02 15.72 -11.30
CA LYS A 362 -15.04 15.85 -12.77
C LYS A 362 -15.55 17.21 -13.22
N ALA A 363 -16.57 17.74 -12.56
CA ALA A 363 -17.10 19.07 -12.88
C ALA A 363 -16.10 20.18 -12.52
N GLU A 364 -15.38 20.04 -11.42
CA GLU A 364 -14.47 21.08 -10.92
C GLU A 364 -13.04 21.01 -11.49
N MET A 365 -12.51 19.81 -11.75
CA MET A 365 -11.12 19.56 -12.19
C MET A 365 -11.03 18.43 -13.22
N PRO A 366 -11.72 18.52 -14.37
CA PRO A 366 -11.81 17.43 -15.33
C PRO A 366 -10.46 16.96 -15.88
N SER A 367 -9.49 17.87 -16.04
CA SER A 367 -8.17 17.54 -16.61
C SER A 367 -7.27 16.76 -15.65
N LYS A 368 -7.60 16.71 -14.36
CA LYS A 368 -6.82 16.02 -13.32
C LYS A 368 -7.41 14.67 -12.94
N LEU A 369 -8.65 14.39 -13.36
CA LEU A 369 -9.35 13.16 -13.02
C LEU A 369 -9.06 12.05 -14.04
N LEU A 370 -8.57 10.91 -13.57
CA LEU A 370 -8.46 9.71 -14.41
C LEU A 370 -9.44 8.64 -13.92
N ARG A 371 -10.34 8.18 -14.81
CA ARG A 371 -11.25 7.07 -14.50
C ARG A 371 -10.47 5.76 -14.49
N SER A 372 -10.73 4.91 -13.50
CA SER A 372 -10.19 3.57 -13.41
C SER A 372 -11.28 2.51 -13.54
N PHE A 373 -10.82 1.31 -13.90
CA PHE A 373 -11.59 0.08 -14.06
C PHE A 373 -10.70 -1.08 -13.62
N THR A 374 -11.28 -2.20 -13.16
CA THR A 374 -10.54 -3.45 -12.95
C THR A 374 -9.75 -3.80 -14.21
N GLY A 375 -8.46 -4.11 -14.05
CA GLY A 375 -7.50 -4.37 -15.13
C GLY A 375 -6.78 -3.14 -15.68
N THR A 376 -7.17 -1.91 -15.32
CA THR A 376 -6.46 -0.69 -15.77
C THR A 376 -5.05 -0.64 -15.20
N ARG A 377 -4.06 -0.22 -16.02
CA ARG A 377 -2.73 0.15 -15.53
C ARG A 377 -2.39 1.59 -15.85
N PHE A 378 -1.93 2.28 -14.82
CA PHE A 378 -1.42 3.63 -14.88
C PHE A 378 0.10 3.56 -14.85
N VAL A 379 0.75 4.02 -15.91
CA VAL A 379 2.20 4.08 -16.01
C VAL A 379 2.63 5.53 -15.86
N LEU A 380 3.32 5.83 -14.75
CA LEU A 380 3.82 7.15 -14.41
C LEU A 380 5.34 7.15 -14.58
N ASN A 381 5.84 8.04 -15.43
CA ASN A 381 7.27 8.19 -15.72
C ASN A 381 7.77 9.54 -15.21
N ALA A 382 9.06 9.58 -14.83
CA ALA A 382 9.78 10.81 -14.50
C ALA A 382 9.72 11.87 -15.62
#